data_AF-A0A0K1JDM3-F1
#
_entry.id   AF-A0A0K1JDM3-F1
#
_cell.length_a   1.000
_cell.length_b   1.000
_cell.length_c   1.000
_cell.angle_alpha   90.00
_cell.angle_beta   90.00
_cell.angle_gamma   90.00
#
_symmetry.space_group_name_H-M   'P 1'
#
loop_
_entity.id
_entity.type
_entity.pdbx_description
1 polymer ?
#
loop_
_entity_poly.entity_id
_entity_poly.type
_entity_poly.pdbx_seq_one_letter_code
_entity_poly.pdbx_strand_id
1 'polypeptide(L)'
;MRDLDVTIAQVQSRIPGLGPDRSAGPVLLAILDADLTSRRADLTNALSSDRYTELADHFRDKVASIRIVGTASWAEDASRTELARLRGTYGTLGREPTDHKLHDLRIAVKHARYSLDLVGDAHTKPLARALKSLQMQLGDHQDAVVCEELVRAAATPETLLAGRIIEHQHQRRAVVRAALPDAWDAVERAAPGVSFL
;
A
#
# COMPACT_ATOMS: atom_id res chain seq x y z
N MET A 1 6.45 5.47 10.56
CA MET A 1 5.85 4.94 11.81
C MET A 1 5.05 3.68 11.50
N ARG A 2 3.92 3.77 10.79
CA ARG A 2 3.08 2.60 10.48
C ARG A 2 3.81 1.45 9.79
N ASP A 3 4.63 1.73 8.77
CA ASP A 3 5.33 0.67 8.04
C ASP A 3 6.34 -0.09 8.92
N LEU A 4 6.95 0.62 9.89
CA LEU A 4 7.86 0.04 10.85
C LEU A 4 7.11 -0.82 11.88
N ASP A 5 5.93 -0.39 12.36
CA ASP A 5 5.07 -1.23 13.21
C ASP A 5 4.68 -2.54 12.50
N VAL A 6 4.28 -2.44 11.22
CA VAL A 6 3.91 -3.62 10.41
C VAL A 6 5.12 -4.53 10.21
N THR A 7 6.29 -3.96 9.93
CA THR A 7 7.54 -4.71 9.76
C THR A 7 7.94 -5.44 11.04
N ILE A 8 7.90 -4.78 12.20
CA ILE A 8 8.19 -5.39 13.50
C ILE A 8 7.26 -6.57 13.75
N ALA A 9 5.94 -6.41 13.55
CA ALA A 9 4.97 -7.49 13.72
C ALA A 9 5.26 -8.68 12.77
N GLN A 10 5.62 -8.40 11.52
CA GLN A 10 6.00 -9.44 10.55
C GLN A 10 7.27 -10.18 11.00
N VAL A 11 8.32 -9.46 11.38
CA VAL A 11 9.59 -10.05 11.87
C VAL A 11 9.33 -10.89 13.11
N GLN A 12 8.59 -10.39 14.09
CA GLN A 12 8.20 -11.10 15.31
C GLN A 12 7.50 -12.42 15.00
N SER A 13 6.53 -12.41 14.08
CA SER A 13 5.80 -13.61 13.68
C SER A 13 6.69 -14.69 13.05
N ARG A 14 7.83 -14.28 12.47
CA ARG A 14 8.73 -15.18 11.72
C ARG A 14 9.79 -15.83 12.59
N ILE A 15 10.29 -15.14 13.63
CA ILE A 15 11.37 -15.60 14.51
C ILE A 15 11.19 -17.06 15.01
N PRO A 16 10.00 -17.50 15.45
CA PRO A 16 9.81 -18.87 15.93
C PRO A 16 10.15 -19.96 14.90
N GLY A 17 9.95 -19.68 13.60
CA GLY A 17 10.22 -20.62 12.51
C GLY A 17 11.67 -20.67 12.03
N LEU A 18 12.57 -19.91 12.65
CA LEU A 18 13.96 -19.75 12.17
C LEU A 18 14.96 -20.68 12.86
N GLY A 19 14.51 -21.66 13.65
CA GLY A 19 15.41 -22.68 14.20
C GLY A 19 16.51 -22.05 15.07
N PRO A 20 17.80 -22.43 14.94
CA PRO A 20 18.91 -21.87 15.73
C PRO A 20 19.07 -20.34 15.59
N ASP A 21 18.80 -19.79 14.40
CA ASP A 21 19.02 -18.37 14.08
C ASP A 21 18.10 -17.42 14.85
N ARG A 22 17.04 -17.96 15.48
CA ARG A 22 16.10 -17.19 16.31
C ARG A 22 16.79 -16.45 17.46
N SER A 23 17.98 -16.91 17.88
CA SER A 23 18.76 -16.29 18.96
C SER A 23 19.18 -14.85 18.65
N ALA A 24 19.33 -14.49 17.37
CA ALA A 24 19.63 -13.12 16.94
C ALA A 24 18.37 -12.22 16.88
N GLY A 25 17.17 -12.80 17.03
CA GLY A 25 15.89 -12.10 16.92
C GLY A 25 15.76 -10.89 17.86
N PRO A 26 16.05 -11.03 19.17
CA PRO A 26 15.96 -9.92 20.12
C PRO A 26 16.82 -8.71 19.75
N VAL A 27 18.01 -8.92 19.16
CA VAL A 27 18.91 -7.82 18.77
C VAL A 27 18.30 -7.02 17.62
N LEU A 28 17.85 -7.71 16.56
CA LEU A 28 17.21 -7.04 15.43
C LEU A 28 15.93 -6.29 15.85
N LEU A 29 15.10 -6.93 16.69
CA LEU A 29 13.88 -6.29 17.19
C LEU A 29 14.18 -5.04 18.03
N ALA A 30 15.19 -5.08 18.90
CA ALA A 30 15.58 -3.93 19.71
C ALA A 30 15.99 -2.72 18.85
N ILE A 31 16.69 -2.95 17.73
CA ILE A 31 17.07 -1.88 16.79
C ILE A 31 15.82 -1.27 16.12
N LEU A 32 14.91 -2.12 15.64
CA LEU A 32 13.67 -1.68 15.02
C LEU A 32 12.75 -0.95 16.02
N ASP A 33 12.65 -1.44 17.25
CA ASP A 33 11.86 -0.83 18.32
C ASP A 33 12.42 0.54 18.76
N ALA A 34 13.74 0.69 18.77
CA ALA A 34 14.38 1.98 19.01
C ALA A 34 14.04 3.01 17.92
N ASP A 35 14.10 2.63 16.64
CA ASP A 35 13.70 3.49 15.51
C ASP A 35 12.20 3.84 15.61
N LEU A 36 11.35 2.86 15.94
CA LEU A 36 9.92 3.09 16.12
C LEU A 36 9.64 4.09 17.25
N THR A 37 10.37 3.98 18.35
CA THR A 37 10.25 4.89 19.50
C THR A 37 10.64 6.31 19.08
N SER A 38 11.74 6.49 18.35
CA SER A 38 12.17 7.78 17.83
C SER A 38 11.11 8.38 16.89
N ARG A 39 10.64 7.61 15.90
CA ARG A 39 9.63 8.08 14.93
C ARG A 39 8.28 8.40 15.58
N ARG A 40 7.92 7.72 16.67
CA ARG A 40 6.72 8.05 17.45
C ARG A 40 6.89 9.38 18.18
N ALA A 41 8.04 9.63 18.80
CA ALA A 41 8.33 10.91 19.42
C ALA A 41 8.28 12.06 18.39
N ASP A 42 8.88 11.87 17.20
CA ASP A 42 8.84 12.84 16.11
C ASP A 42 7.41 13.11 15.63
N LEU A 43 6.59 12.06 15.46
CA LEU A 43 5.19 12.21 15.10
C LEU A 43 4.41 12.97 16.17
N THR A 44 4.59 12.64 17.45
CA THR A 44 3.94 13.35 18.55
C THR A 44 4.33 14.83 18.56
N ASN A 45 5.61 15.14 18.40
CA ASN A 45 6.07 16.53 18.30
C ASN A 45 5.46 17.25 17.09
N ALA A 46 5.37 16.58 15.94
CA ALA A 46 4.75 17.14 14.75
C ALA A 46 3.24 17.40 14.93
N LEU A 47 2.51 16.47 15.55
CA LEU A 47 1.08 16.60 15.81
C LEU A 47 0.74 17.61 16.91
N SER A 48 1.67 17.86 17.84
CA SER A 48 1.52 18.88 18.88
C SER A 48 2.02 20.27 18.45
N SER A 49 2.51 20.41 17.22
CA SER A 49 3.06 21.69 16.73
C SER A 49 1.96 22.66 16.30
N ASP A 50 2.20 23.96 16.46
CA ASP A 50 1.30 25.02 15.98
C ASP A 50 0.99 24.87 14.49
N ARG A 51 2.02 24.52 13.69
CA ARG A 51 1.88 24.24 12.26
C ARG A 51 0.81 23.19 11.96
N TYR A 52 0.73 22.12 12.75
CA TYR A 52 -0.29 21.09 12.54
C TYR A 52 -1.68 21.58 12.92
N THR A 53 -1.80 22.28 14.06
CA THR A 53 -3.07 22.86 14.51
C THR A 53 -3.61 23.86 13.48
N GLU A 54 -2.77 24.78 12.99
CA GLU A 54 -3.11 25.73 11.94
C GLU A 54 -3.55 25.04 10.65
N LEU A 55 -2.83 24.00 10.22
CA LEU A 55 -3.21 23.20 9.05
C LEU A 55 -4.58 22.54 9.24
N ALA A 56 -4.82 21.94 10.42
CA ALA A 56 -6.06 21.26 10.74
C ALA A 56 -7.25 22.23 10.81
N ASP A 57 -7.08 23.39 11.41
CA ASP A 57 -8.09 24.43 11.50
C ASP A 57 -8.38 25.03 10.13
N HIS A 58 -7.34 25.40 9.35
CA HIS A 58 -7.52 25.89 7.99
C HIS A 58 -8.20 24.86 7.08
N PHE A 59 -7.83 23.57 7.20
CA PHE A 59 -8.49 22.51 6.45
C PHE A 59 -9.97 22.38 6.84
N ARG A 60 -10.29 22.39 8.15
CA ARG A 60 -11.67 22.34 8.65
C ARG A 60 -12.51 23.50 8.10
N ASP A 61 -11.99 24.72 8.19
CA ASP A 61 -12.67 25.93 7.72
C ASP A 61 -12.88 25.91 6.20
N LYS A 62 -11.87 25.45 5.46
CA LYS A 62 -11.99 25.27 4.00
C LYS A 62 -13.04 24.25 3.66
N VAL A 63 -13.03 23.06 4.26
CA VAL A 63 -14.05 22.03 4.01
C VAL A 63 -15.45 22.55 4.33
N ALA A 64 -15.62 23.26 5.46
CA ALA A 64 -16.90 23.85 5.84
C ALA A 64 -17.42 24.92 4.86
N SER A 65 -16.53 25.56 4.09
CA SER A 65 -16.88 26.57 3.08
C SER A 65 -17.07 26.02 1.67
N ILE A 66 -16.76 24.72 1.42
CA ILE A 66 -16.94 24.10 0.10
C ILE A 66 -18.43 24.08 -0.26
N ARG A 67 -18.75 24.70 -1.39
CA ARG A 67 -20.03 24.52 -2.08
C ARG A 67 -19.84 23.48 -3.16
N ILE A 68 -20.53 22.35 -3.03
CA ILE A 68 -20.54 21.33 -4.07
C ILE A 68 -21.40 21.85 -5.22
N VAL A 69 -20.77 22.09 -6.36
CA VAL A 69 -21.42 22.51 -7.60
C VAL A 69 -21.17 21.43 -8.63
N GLY A 70 -22.22 20.78 -9.13
CA GLY A 70 -22.12 19.69 -10.10
C GLY A 70 -23.36 18.78 -10.14
N THR A 71 -23.46 17.99 -11.20
CA THR A 71 -24.49 16.95 -11.39
C THR A 71 -23.95 15.58 -10.95
N ALA A 72 -24.82 14.59 -10.77
CA ALA A 72 -24.39 13.23 -10.39
C ALA A 72 -23.33 12.60 -11.33
N SER A 73 -23.15 13.10 -12.56
CA SER A 73 -22.19 12.53 -13.53
C SER A 73 -20.72 12.76 -13.19
N TRP A 74 -20.37 13.71 -12.30
CA TRP A 74 -18.95 13.99 -12.01
C TRP A 74 -18.22 12.77 -11.44
N ALA A 75 -18.90 11.94 -10.65
CA ALA A 75 -18.33 10.73 -10.06
C ALA A 75 -18.11 9.64 -11.11
N GLU A 76 -19.01 9.54 -12.08
CA GLU A 76 -18.89 8.64 -13.24
C GLU A 76 -17.72 9.08 -14.15
N ASP A 77 -17.61 10.37 -14.43
CA ASP A 77 -16.53 10.95 -15.24
C ASP A 77 -15.16 10.78 -14.57
N ALA A 78 -15.08 11.02 -13.26
CA ALA A 78 -13.89 10.76 -12.47
C ALA A 78 -13.51 9.28 -12.48
N SER A 79 -14.51 8.39 -12.34
CA SER A 79 -14.30 6.94 -12.39
C SER A 79 -13.75 6.50 -13.75
N ARG A 80 -14.34 6.99 -14.86
CA ARG A 80 -13.85 6.72 -16.22
C ARG A 80 -12.40 7.15 -16.39
N THR A 81 -12.07 8.35 -15.90
CA THR A 81 -10.72 8.93 -16.00
C THR A 81 -9.70 8.10 -15.21
N GLU A 82 -9.98 7.77 -13.96
CA GLU A 82 -9.06 7.00 -13.11
C GLU A 82 -8.90 5.55 -13.60
N LEU A 83 -9.95 4.94 -14.17
CA LEU A 83 -9.85 3.61 -14.78
C LEU A 83 -9.05 3.62 -16.09
N ALA A 84 -9.20 4.66 -16.92
CA ALA A 84 -8.36 4.84 -18.11
C ALA A 84 -6.88 5.01 -17.71
N ARG A 85 -6.61 5.82 -16.68
CA ARG A 85 -5.26 5.98 -16.11
C ARG A 85 -4.72 4.65 -15.58
N LEU A 86 -5.51 3.89 -14.83
CA LEU A 86 -5.13 2.59 -14.31
C LEU A 86 -4.72 1.62 -15.44
N ARG A 87 -5.51 1.54 -16.51
CA ARG A 87 -5.18 0.74 -17.70
C ARG A 87 -3.90 1.19 -18.36
N GLY A 88 -3.70 2.50 -18.48
CA GLY A 88 -2.44 3.08 -18.98
C GLY A 88 -1.24 2.68 -18.12
N THR A 89 -1.34 2.83 -16.80
CA THR A 89 -0.28 2.41 -15.86
C THR A 89 0.03 0.92 -16.01
N TYR A 90 -0.99 0.06 -16.05
CA TYR A 90 -0.80 -1.38 -16.25
C TYR A 90 -0.12 -1.69 -17.60
N GLY A 91 -0.55 -1.04 -18.68
CA GLY A 91 0.04 -1.22 -20.02
C GLY A 91 1.53 -0.85 -20.12
N THR A 92 2.04 -0.03 -19.20
CA THR A 92 3.46 0.40 -19.17
C THR A 92 4.36 -0.46 -18.28
N LEU A 93 3.82 -1.48 -17.60
CA LEU A 93 4.59 -2.32 -16.68
C LEU A 93 5.75 -3.04 -17.38
N GLY A 94 5.49 -3.58 -18.57
CA GLY A 94 6.40 -4.51 -19.24
C GLY A 94 6.37 -5.91 -18.62
N ARG A 95 7.19 -6.82 -19.14
CA ARG A 95 7.21 -8.24 -18.72
C ARG A 95 7.70 -8.42 -17.28
N GLU A 96 8.68 -7.62 -16.85
CA GLU A 96 9.29 -7.68 -15.52
C GLU A 96 9.27 -6.28 -14.88
N PRO A 97 8.13 -5.87 -14.29
CA PRO A 97 7.99 -4.53 -13.75
C PRO A 97 8.89 -4.32 -12.53
N THR A 98 9.43 -3.11 -12.38
CA THR A 98 10.18 -2.73 -11.19
C THR A 98 9.26 -2.58 -9.97
N ASP A 99 9.81 -2.64 -8.75
CA ASP A 99 9.01 -2.42 -7.54
C ASP A 99 8.35 -1.03 -7.53
N HIS A 100 9.02 -0.01 -8.07
CA HIS A 100 8.45 1.33 -8.25
C HIS A 100 7.22 1.33 -9.18
N LYS A 101 7.30 0.65 -10.33
CA LYS A 101 6.15 0.56 -11.24
C LYS A 101 4.95 -0.16 -10.62
N LEU A 102 5.20 -1.19 -9.78
CA LEU A 102 4.15 -1.87 -9.04
C LEU A 102 3.55 -0.98 -7.95
N HIS A 103 4.36 -0.12 -7.32
CA HIS A 103 3.89 0.91 -6.40
C HIS A 103 2.99 1.94 -7.12
N ASP A 104 3.40 2.43 -8.29
CA ASP A 104 2.60 3.35 -9.10
C ASP A 104 1.26 2.73 -9.51
N LEU A 105 1.27 1.44 -9.90
CA LEU A 105 0.05 0.69 -10.18
C LEU A 105 -0.85 0.64 -8.95
N ARG A 106 -0.30 0.38 -7.75
CA ARG A 106 -1.07 0.34 -6.51
C ARG A 106 -1.76 1.67 -6.23
N ILE A 107 -1.09 2.79 -6.46
CA ILE A 107 -1.67 4.13 -6.33
C ILE A 107 -2.84 4.29 -7.31
N ALA A 108 -2.64 3.94 -8.58
CA ALA A 108 -3.69 4.01 -9.60
C ALA A 108 -4.91 3.14 -9.24
N VAL A 109 -4.69 1.93 -8.71
CA VAL A 109 -5.78 1.04 -8.25
C VAL A 109 -6.56 1.67 -7.11
N LYS A 110 -5.88 2.30 -6.14
CA LYS A 110 -6.56 3.01 -5.04
C LYS A 110 -7.43 4.14 -5.57
N HIS A 111 -6.91 4.94 -6.50
CA HIS A 111 -7.66 6.06 -7.07
C HIS A 111 -8.89 5.58 -7.84
N ALA A 112 -8.75 4.56 -8.69
CA ALA A 112 -9.86 3.97 -9.42
C ALA A 112 -10.92 3.35 -8.50
N ARG A 113 -10.50 2.72 -7.38
CA ARG A 113 -11.46 2.18 -6.41
C ARG A 113 -12.19 3.30 -5.66
N TYR A 114 -11.46 4.33 -5.22
CA TYR A 114 -12.06 5.45 -4.50
C TYR A 114 -13.02 6.24 -5.38
N SER A 115 -12.72 6.44 -6.67
CA SER A 115 -13.66 7.10 -7.58
C SER A 115 -14.94 6.29 -7.76
N LEU A 116 -14.85 4.95 -7.86
CA LEU A 116 -16.04 4.09 -7.90
C LEU A 116 -16.83 4.11 -6.58
N ASP A 117 -16.16 4.19 -5.44
CA ASP A 117 -16.82 4.32 -4.13
C ASP A 117 -17.66 5.62 -4.06
N LEU A 118 -17.27 6.68 -4.79
CA LEU A 118 -18.04 7.95 -4.88
C LEU A 118 -19.31 7.81 -5.71
N VAL A 119 -19.38 6.88 -6.66
CA VAL A 119 -20.59 6.61 -7.44
C VAL A 119 -21.66 5.94 -6.55
N GLY A 120 -21.25 5.07 -5.63
CA GLY A 120 -22.12 4.51 -4.59
C GLY A 120 -23.20 3.52 -5.06
N ASP A 121 -23.23 3.14 -6.33
CA ASP A 121 -24.26 2.26 -6.90
C ASP A 121 -23.93 0.75 -6.80
N ALA A 122 -24.95 -0.09 -6.72
CA ALA A 122 -24.82 -1.54 -6.64
C ALA A 122 -24.16 -2.17 -7.86
N HIS A 123 -24.33 -1.59 -9.05
CA HIS A 123 -23.77 -2.14 -10.29
C HIS A 123 -22.24 -2.00 -10.38
N THR A 124 -21.60 -1.10 -9.61
CA THR A 124 -20.13 -0.95 -9.58
C THR A 124 -19.44 -1.95 -8.63
N LYS A 125 -20.22 -2.64 -7.77
CA LYS A 125 -19.69 -3.55 -6.74
C LYS A 125 -18.77 -4.67 -7.27
N PRO A 126 -19.05 -5.34 -8.41
CA PRO A 126 -18.14 -6.35 -8.94
C PRO A 126 -16.75 -5.78 -9.25
N LEU A 127 -16.70 -4.63 -9.90
CA LEU A 127 -15.45 -3.95 -10.25
C LEU A 127 -14.71 -3.45 -9.00
N ALA A 128 -15.42 -2.82 -8.05
CA ALA A 128 -14.83 -2.37 -6.80
C ALA A 128 -14.22 -3.53 -5.98
N ARG A 129 -14.84 -4.71 -6.01
CA ARG A 129 -14.30 -5.93 -5.38
C ARG A 129 -13.05 -6.43 -6.08
N ALA A 130 -13.03 -6.46 -7.41
CA ALA A 130 -11.85 -6.86 -8.18
C ALA A 130 -10.66 -5.91 -7.92
N LEU A 131 -10.91 -4.60 -7.94
CA LEU A 131 -9.91 -3.58 -7.60
C LEU A 131 -9.42 -3.71 -6.16
N LYS A 132 -10.31 -4.00 -5.20
CA LYS A 132 -9.91 -4.26 -3.80
C LYS A 132 -8.98 -5.48 -3.72
N SER A 133 -9.28 -6.56 -4.43
CA SER A 133 -8.43 -7.75 -4.48
C SER A 133 -7.03 -7.42 -5.02
N LEU A 134 -6.97 -6.74 -6.17
CA LEU A 134 -5.70 -6.29 -6.76
C LEU A 134 -4.94 -5.34 -5.82
N GLN A 135 -5.63 -4.41 -5.16
CA GLN A 135 -5.05 -3.49 -4.18
C GLN A 135 -4.42 -4.23 -2.99
N MET A 136 -5.05 -5.30 -2.49
CA MET A 136 -4.53 -6.11 -1.39
C MET A 136 -3.24 -6.81 -1.80
N GLN A 137 -3.23 -7.47 -2.97
CA GLN A 137 -2.03 -8.16 -3.48
C GLN A 137 -0.86 -7.18 -3.68
N LEU A 138 -1.09 -6.05 -4.33
CA LEU A 138 -0.08 -5.00 -4.50
C LEU A 138 0.34 -4.39 -3.15
N GLY A 139 -0.53 -4.41 -2.15
CA GLY A 139 -0.18 -4.05 -0.77
C GLY A 139 0.78 -5.04 -0.14
N ASP A 140 0.53 -6.34 -0.27
CA ASP A 140 1.42 -7.38 0.24
C ASP A 140 2.81 -7.31 -0.42
N HIS A 141 2.88 -6.96 -1.70
CA HIS A 141 4.15 -6.72 -2.39
C HIS A 141 4.88 -5.50 -1.83
N GLN A 142 4.20 -4.36 -1.69
CA GLN A 142 4.81 -3.15 -1.11
C GLN A 142 5.29 -3.38 0.33
N ASP A 143 4.50 -4.06 1.15
CA ASP A 143 4.87 -4.38 2.54
C ASP A 143 6.14 -5.25 2.58
N ALA A 144 6.29 -6.19 1.64
CA ALA A 144 7.49 -7.01 1.52
C ALA A 144 8.73 -6.19 1.11
N VAL A 145 8.58 -5.23 0.17
CA VAL A 145 9.65 -4.30 -0.22
C VAL A 145 10.11 -3.46 0.98
N VAL A 146 9.16 -2.83 1.69
CA VAL A 146 9.46 -1.95 2.82
C VAL A 146 10.06 -2.74 4.00
N CYS A 147 9.57 -3.96 4.24
CA CYS A 147 10.13 -4.85 5.25
C CYS A 147 11.60 -5.18 4.95
N GLU A 148 11.95 -5.49 3.69
CA GLU A 148 13.35 -5.70 3.29
C GLU A 148 14.19 -4.44 3.52
N GLU A 149 13.72 -3.26 3.11
CA GLU A 149 14.45 -1.99 3.30
C GLU A 149 14.76 -1.71 4.77
N LEU A 150 13.76 -1.85 5.64
CA LEU A 150 13.91 -1.63 7.08
C LEU A 150 14.80 -2.67 7.75
N VAL A 151 14.67 -3.95 7.37
CA VAL A 151 15.54 -5.02 7.88
C VAL A 151 16.98 -4.80 7.43
N ARG A 152 17.22 -4.39 6.18
CA ARG A 152 18.58 -4.08 5.70
C ARG A 152 19.19 -2.88 6.43
N ALA A 153 18.39 -1.86 6.72
CA ALA A 153 18.86 -0.70 7.48
C ALA A 153 19.19 -1.03 8.94
N ALA A 154 18.50 -2.02 9.53
CA ALA A 154 18.69 -2.43 10.92
C ALA A 154 19.71 -3.58 11.11
N ALA A 155 20.01 -4.35 10.07
CA ALA A 155 20.87 -5.52 10.16
C ALA A 155 22.37 -5.16 10.16
N THR A 156 23.18 -5.92 10.91
CA THR A 156 24.63 -5.95 10.71
C THR A 156 25.00 -6.96 9.62
N PRO A 157 26.13 -6.81 8.91
CA PRO A 157 26.52 -7.66 7.79
C PRO A 157 26.56 -9.17 8.10
N GLU A 158 26.76 -9.55 9.37
CA GLU A 158 26.91 -10.94 9.82
C GLU A 158 25.58 -11.60 10.22
N THR A 159 24.44 -10.91 10.07
CA THR A 159 23.17 -11.38 10.63
C THR A 159 22.48 -12.39 9.71
N LEU A 160 22.77 -13.70 9.88
CA LEU A 160 22.09 -14.79 9.16
C LEU A 160 20.55 -14.70 9.23
N LEU A 161 20.01 -14.27 10.38
CA LEU A 161 18.58 -14.01 10.59
C LEU A 161 18.01 -13.00 9.58
N ALA A 162 18.69 -11.86 9.39
CA ALA A 162 18.23 -10.81 8.48
C ALA A 162 18.19 -11.31 7.04
N GLY A 163 19.20 -12.06 6.61
CA GLY A 163 19.23 -12.72 5.30
C GLY A 163 18.02 -13.63 5.07
N ARG A 164 17.65 -14.44 6.08
CA ARG A 164 16.47 -15.33 5.99
C ARG A 164 15.15 -14.57 5.95
N ILE A 165 15.05 -13.45 6.64
CA ILE A 165 13.86 -12.58 6.58
C ILE A 165 13.74 -11.94 5.19
N ILE A 166 14.85 -11.45 4.64
CA ILE A 166 14.91 -10.83 3.30
C ILE A 166 14.52 -11.84 2.23
N GLU A 167 15.10 -13.05 2.26
CA GLU A 167 14.75 -14.13 1.33
C GLU A 167 13.25 -14.45 1.38
N HIS A 168 12.66 -14.45 2.57
CA HIS A 168 11.21 -14.63 2.70
C HIS A 168 10.42 -13.50 2.04
N GLN A 169 10.87 -12.24 2.13
CA GLN A 169 10.23 -11.13 1.43
C GLN A 169 10.36 -11.26 -0.09
N HIS A 170 11.48 -11.79 -0.59
CA HIS A 170 11.68 -12.07 -2.02
C HIS A 170 10.64 -13.09 -2.51
N GLN A 171 10.43 -14.16 -1.76
CA GLN A 171 9.40 -15.17 -2.07
C GLN A 171 7.99 -14.57 -2.07
N ARG A 172 7.65 -13.73 -1.08
CA ARG A 172 6.34 -13.03 -1.04
C ARG A 172 6.13 -12.14 -2.26
N ARG A 173 7.14 -11.36 -2.66
CA ARG A 173 7.08 -10.52 -3.87
C ARG A 173 6.90 -11.37 -5.13
N ALA A 174 7.60 -12.50 -5.22
CA ALA A 174 7.49 -13.40 -6.37
C ALA A 174 6.08 -13.97 -6.52
N VAL A 175 5.42 -14.35 -5.41
CA VAL A 175 4.02 -14.82 -5.41
C VAL A 175 3.08 -13.74 -5.96
N VAL A 176 3.18 -12.50 -5.46
CA VAL A 176 2.33 -11.41 -5.96
C VAL A 176 2.60 -11.12 -7.44
N ARG A 177 3.87 -11.08 -7.85
CA ARG A 177 4.26 -10.84 -9.25
C ARG A 177 3.69 -11.92 -10.18
N ALA A 178 3.68 -13.17 -9.75
CA ALA A 178 3.11 -14.28 -10.53
C ALA A 178 1.58 -14.20 -10.62
N ALA A 179 0.89 -13.74 -9.57
CA ALA A 179 -0.56 -13.62 -9.54
C ALA A 179 -1.11 -12.35 -10.22
N LEU A 180 -0.25 -11.38 -10.51
CA LEU A 180 -0.64 -10.06 -11.03
C LEU A 180 -1.45 -10.13 -12.34
N PRO A 181 -1.09 -10.93 -13.36
CA PRO A 181 -1.86 -11.00 -14.59
C PRO A 181 -3.30 -11.49 -14.36
N ASP A 182 -3.48 -12.56 -13.59
CA ASP A 182 -4.81 -13.11 -13.29
C ASP A 182 -5.67 -12.13 -12.48
N ALA A 183 -5.05 -11.42 -11.54
CA ALA A 183 -5.71 -10.38 -10.75
C ALA A 183 -6.14 -9.20 -11.63
N TRP A 184 -5.31 -8.82 -12.61
CA TRP A 184 -5.66 -7.80 -13.59
C TRP A 184 -6.80 -8.24 -14.51
N ASP A 185 -6.76 -9.45 -15.03
CA ASP A 185 -7.83 -9.98 -15.88
C ASP A 185 -9.17 -10.04 -15.14
N ALA A 186 -9.16 -10.25 -13.82
CA ALA A 186 -10.37 -10.16 -13.00
C ALA A 186 -10.95 -8.74 -12.94
N VAL A 187 -10.10 -7.70 -12.94
CA VAL A 187 -10.54 -6.30 -13.04
C VAL A 187 -11.16 -6.03 -14.41
N GLU A 188 -10.49 -6.43 -15.49
CA GLU A 188 -11.00 -6.21 -16.85
C GLU A 188 -12.31 -6.96 -17.13
N ARG A 189 -12.48 -8.18 -16.61
CA ARG A 189 -13.75 -8.92 -16.71
C ARG A 189 -14.90 -8.23 -15.96
N ALA A 190 -14.61 -7.51 -14.88
CA ALA A 190 -15.63 -6.83 -14.09
C ALA A 190 -16.03 -5.46 -14.65
N ALA A 191 -15.18 -4.84 -15.49
CA ALA A 191 -15.40 -3.50 -16.01
C ALA A 191 -16.65 -3.33 -16.90
N PRO A 192 -16.99 -4.26 -17.82
CA PRO A 192 -18.19 -4.15 -18.66
C PRO A 192 -19.52 -4.13 -17.90
N GLY A 193 -19.53 -4.52 -16.62
CA GLY A 193 -20.72 -4.46 -15.77
C GLY A 193 -21.09 -3.05 -15.30
N VAL A 194 -20.29 -2.03 -15.66
CA VAL A 194 -20.50 -0.64 -15.28
C VAL A 194 -20.91 0.16 -16.52
N SER A 195 -22.18 0.60 -16.56
CA SER A 195 -22.81 1.15 -17.77
C SER A 195 -22.18 2.45 -18.28
N PHE A 196 -21.47 3.16 -17.41
CA PHE A 196 -20.78 4.38 -17.77
C PHE A 196 -19.30 4.16 -18.09
N LEU A 197 -18.78 2.94 -18.19
CA LEU A 197 -17.38 2.71 -18.63
C LEU A 197 -17.31 2.40 -20.12
#